data_AF-A0A7K4VIA5-F1
#
_entry.id   AF-A0A7K4VIA5-F1
#
_cell.length_a   1.000
_cell.length_b   1.000
_cell.length_c   1.000
_cell.angle_alpha   90.00
_cell.angle_beta   90.00
_cell.angle_gamma   90.00
#
_symmetry.space_group_name_H-M   'P 1'
#
loop_
_entity.id
_entity.type
_entity.pdbx_description
1 polymer ?
#
loop_
_entity_poly.entity_id
_entity_poly.type
_entity_poly.pdbx_seq_one_letter_code
_entity_poly.pdbx_strand_id
1 'polypeptide(L)'
;MRNGDDLEGFDGEASSASMISAASSPYQPTTEPVSQRRGLGGLRCDLDYLRGTLGRLKLAEVLLALTAFICIETIMECSPCEGLYFFEFVSCSALVVTGALLLLFSLNLHTRIPQINWNLTDLVNTGLSTFFFFIASVVLAALNHKTGAEIAAVVFGFLATAVFAVNAAVAVQRWRLSRRQQSRQSSDYIRARSESREVVHRPEIQRLDA
;
A
#
# COMPACT_ATOMS: atom_id res chain seq x y z
N MET A 1 39.35 -17.54 44.15
CA MET A 1 39.56 -16.08 44.15
C MET A 1 38.26 -15.50 43.59
N ARG A 2 37.25 -14.99 44.33
CA ARG A 2 37.21 -13.96 45.40
C ARG A 2 37.92 -12.69 44.93
N ASN A 3 37.36 -11.48 44.78
CA ASN A 3 36.14 -10.75 45.22
C ASN A 3 35.54 -10.06 43.97
N GLY A 4 34.30 -9.53 43.89
CA GLY A 4 33.51 -8.76 44.86
C GLY A 4 33.59 -7.28 44.48
N ASP A 5 32.45 -6.65 44.19
CA ASP A 5 32.07 -5.31 44.65
C ASP A 5 30.64 -5.00 44.18
N ASP A 6 29.77 -4.93 45.18
CA ASP A 6 28.40 -4.42 45.18
C ASP A 6 28.37 -2.91 44.90
N LEU A 7 27.22 -2.40 44.42
CA LEU A 7 26.53 -1.23 45.00
C LEU A 7 25.22 -0.93 44.22
N GLU A 8 24.14 -0.88 45.01
CA GLU A 8 22.94 -0.03 44.90
C GLU A 8 21.98 -0.29 43.72
N GLY A 9 20.73 -0.68 43.93
CA GLY A 9 19.82 -0.29 45.02
C GLY A 9 18.64 0.45 44.38
N PHE A 10 17.60 -0.29 43.98
CA PHE A 10 16.26 0.29 43.87
C PHE A 10 15.21 -0.80 43.98
N ASP A 11 14.60 -0.86 45.15
CA ASP A 11 13.49 -1.71 45.50
C ASP A 11 12.26 -1.37 44.65
N GLY A 12 11.85 -2.33 43.82
CA GLY A 12 10.60 -2.29 43.06
C GLY A 12 9.72 -3.45 43.47
N GLU A 13 9.21 -3.38 44.70
CA GLU A 13 8.02 -4.04 45.25
C GLU A 13 7.46 -5.22 44.41
N ALA A 14 7.90 -6.44 44.76
CA ALA A 14 7.31 -7.67 44.26
C ALA A 14 5.91 -7.85 44.86
N SER A 15 4.87 -7.37 44.16
CA SER A 15 3.49 -7.74 44.49
C SER A 15 3.25 -9.20 44.06
N SER A 16 3.51 -10.09 45.01
CA SER A 16 3.16 -11.51 44.94
C SER A 16 1.64 -11.65 44.93
N ALA A 17 1.02 -11.58 43.75
CA ALA A 17 -0.36 -12.01 43.58
C ALA A 17 -0.38 -13.54 43.50
N SER A 18 -0.60 -14.16 44.66
CA SER A 18 -0.89 -15.58 44.81
C SER A 18 -2.06 -15.97 43.89
N MET A 19 -1.79 -16.88 42.94
CA MET A 19 -2.81 -17.58 42.17
C MET A 19 -3.50 -18.61 43.07
N ILE A 20 -4.43 -18.13 43.91
CA ILE A 20 -5.37 -19.00 44.61
C ILE A 20 -6.53 -19.23 43.65
N SER A 21 -6.75 -20.50 43.27
CA SER A 21 -7.82 -20.93 42.36
C SER A 21 -9.19 -20.45 42.84
N ALA A 22 -9.72 -19.41 42.21
CA ALA A 22 -11.14 -19.06 42.26
C ALA A 22 -11.87 -19.77 41.12
N ALA A 23 -12.01 -21.08 41.25
CA ALA A 23 -12.85 -21.89 40.37
C ALA A 23 -14.33 -21.74 40.76
N SER A 24 -14.93 -20.56 40.58
CA SER A 24 -16.41 -20.37 40.56
C SER A 24 -16.87 -18.91 40.31
N SER A 25 -16.27 -18.18 39.37
CA SER A 25 -16.83 -16.87 38.93
C SER A 25 -17.35 -16.98 37.49
N PRO A 26 -18.61 -16.57 37.19
CA PRO A 26 -19.14 -16.53 35.83
C PRO A 26 -18.43 -15.52 34.91
N TYR A 27 -17.62 -14.63 35.48
CA TYR A 27 -16.84 -13.65 34.75
C TYR A 27 -15.39 -14.15 34.65
N GLN A 28 -15.12 -14.91 33.59
CA GLN A 28 -13.76 -15.24 33.20
C GLN A 28 -13.11 -13.98 32.61
N PRO A 29 -11.98 -13.49 33.15
CA PRO A 29 -11.25 -12.40 32.50
C PRO A 29 -10.70 -12.90 31.17
N THR A 30 -11.18 -12.38 30.04
CA THR A 30 -10.54 -12.56 28.74
C THR A 30 -9.30 -11.67 28.70
N THR A 31 -8.24 -12.07 29.38
CA THR A 31 -6.91 -11.54 29.10
C THR A 31 -6.41 -12.24 27.83
N GLU A 32 -6.72 -11.64 26.69
CA GLU A 32 -5.92 -11.90 25.48
C GLU A 32 -4.45 -11.67 25.84
N PRO A 33 -3.53 -12.57 25.46
CA PRO A 33 -2.11 -12.32 25.69
C PRO A 33 -1.73 -11.08 24.88
N VAL A 34 -1.57 -9.95 25.55
CA VAL A 34 -0.98 -8.75 24.97
C VAL A 34 0.45 -9.14 24.61
N SER A 35 0.69 -9.37 23.33
CA SER A 35 2.03 -9.64 22.79
C SER A 35 2.86 -8.37 22.94
N GLN A 36 3.41 -8.17 24.13
CA GLN A 36 4.26 -7.02 24.45
C GLN A 36 5.66 -7.29 23.90
N ARG A 37 5.79 -7.26 22.56
CA ARG A 37 7.09 -7.15 21.90
C ARG A 37 7.38 -5.68 21.63
N ARG A 38 7.59 -4.91 22.71
CA ARG A 38 8.34 -3.65 22.64
C ARG A 38 9.82 -3.99 22.51
N GLY A 39 10.24 -4.23 21.28
CA GLY A 39 11.64 -4.23 20.89
C GLY A 39 11.83 -3.23 19.75
N LEU A 40 12.70 -2.25 19.94
CA LEU A 40 13.25 -1.38 18.91
C LEU A 40 13.99 -2.23 17.84
N GLY A 41 13.23 -2.92 16.98
CA GLY A 41 13.72 -3.82 15.92
C GLY A 41 12.64 -4.02 14.84
N GLY A 42 11.92 -2.95 14.54
CA GLY A 42 10.55 -2.99 14.00
C GLY A 42 10.38 -2.79 12.49
N LEU A 43 11.43 -2.94 11.68
CA LEU A 43 11.29 -3.11 10.22
C LEU A 43 11.36 -4.60 9.92
N ARG A 44 10.25 -5.31 10.12
CA ARG A 44 10.11 -6.64 9.49
C ARG A 44 9.78 -6.38 8.03
N CYS A 45 10.79 -6.50 7.16
CA CYS A 45 10.57 -6.55 5.72
C CYS A 45 9.66 -7.74 5.44
N ASP A 46 8.44 -7.43 5.03
CA ASP A 46 7.46 -8.42 4.60
C ASP A 46 7.72 -8.75 3.13
N LEU A 47 8.60 -9.72 2.95
CA LEU A 47 8.88 -10.30 1.65
C LEU A 47 7.67 -11.00 1.04
N ASP A 48 6.62 -11.33 1.81
CA ASP A 48 5.43 -11.97 1.27
C ASP A 48 4.64 -11.00 0.38
N TYR A 49 4.64 -9.69 0.68
CA TYR A 49 4.07 -8.68 -0.21
C TYR A 49 4.80 -8.63 -1.57
N LEU A 50 6.14 -8.65 -1.55
CA LEU A 50 6.98 -8.66 -2.76
C LEU A 50 6.78 -9.94 -3.58
N ARG A 51 6.50 -11.06 -2.91
CA ARG A 51 6.23 -12.35 -3.56
C ARG A 51 4.85 -12.38 -4.22
N GLY A 52 3.91 -11.58 -3.72
CA GLY A 52 2.58 -11.40 -4.32
C GLY A 52 2.64 -10.85 -5.75
N THR A 53 1.60 -11.13 -6.55
CA THR A 53 1.54 -10.68 -7.96
C THR A 53 1.61 -9.17 -8.10
N LEU A 54 1.00 -8.40 -7.19
CA LEU A 54 1.08 -6.94 -7.19
C LEU A 54 2.48 -6.43 -6.80
N GLY A 55 3.11 -7.05 -5.81
CA GLY A 55 4.47 -6.69 -5.39
C GLY A 55 5.49 -6.92 -6.50
N ARG A 56 5.37 -8.03 -7.25
CA ARG A 56 6.19 -8.27 -8.45
C ARG A 56 5.95 -7.24 -9.55
N LEU A 57 4.71 -6.82 -9.77
CA LEU A 57 4.37 -5.78 -10.74
C LEU A 57 5.01 -4.44 -10.35
N LYS A 58 4.87 -4.05 -9.08
CA LYS A 58 5.51 -2.86 -8.49
C LYS A 58 7.03 -2.89 -8.61
N LEU A 59 7.64 -4.05 -8.36
CA LEU A 59 9.08 -4.20 -8.49
C LEU A 59 9.51 -4.05 -9.95
N ALA A 60 8.77 -4.65 -10.89
CA ALA A 60 9.02 -4.49 -12.32
C ALA A 60 8.90 -3.03 -12.77
N GLU A 61 7.90 -2.28 -12.26
CA GLU A 61 7.75 -0.85 -12.51
C GLU A 61 8.98 -0.06 -12.06
N VAL A 62 9.46 -0.29 -10.83
CA VAL A 62 10.64 0.40 -10.29
C VAL A 62 11.88 0.07 -11.10
N LEU A 63 12.08 -1.21 -11.45
CA LEU A 63 13.24 -1.63 -12.26
C LEU A 63 13.20 -1.01 -13.66
N LEU A 64 12.04 -0.99 -14.32
CA LEU A 64 11.89 -0.38 -15.63
C LEU A 64 12.09 1.14 -15.58
N ALA A 65 11.54 1.81 -14.57
CA ALA A 65 11.75 3.25 -14.36
C ALA A 65 13.23 3.58 -14.09
N LEU A 66 13.93 2.74 -13.31
CA LEU A 66 15.37 2.89 -13.07
C LEU A 66 16.18 2.70 -14.34
N THR A 67 15.85 1.67 -15.13
CA THR A 67 16.55 1.39 -16.38
C THR A 67 16.35 2.54 -17.37
N ALA A 68 15.12 3.06 -17.48
CA ALA A 68 14.81 4.24 -18.30
C ALA A 68 15.57 5.49 -17.84
N PHE A 69 15.67 5.72 -16.53
CA PHE A 69 16.45 6.82 -15.95
C PHE A 69 17.95 6.70 -16.24
N ILE A 70 18.53 5.50 -16.09
CA ILE A 70 19.94 5.28 -16.44
C ILE A 70 20.17 5.48 -17.94
N CYS A 71 19.27 5.00 -18.80
CA CYS A 71 19.40 5.19 -20.25
C CYS A 71 19.41 6.66 -20.65
N ILE A 72 18.59 7.52 -20.02
CA ILE A 72 18.55 8.95 -20.36
C ILE A 72 19.80 9.70 -19.85
N GLU A 73 20.28 9.38 -18.64
CA GLU A 73 21.50 9.94 -18.05
C GLU A 73 22.78 9.60 -18.83
N THR A 74 22.81 8.44 -19.48
CA THR A 74 23.98 8.03 -20.29
C THR A 74 24.12 8.82 -21.61
N ILE A 75 23.13 9.61 -21.99
CA ILE A 75 23.17 10.41 -23.23
C ILE A 75 23.90 11.73 -22.96
N MET A 76 25.17 11.81 -23.39
CA MET A 76 26.05 12.96 -23.15
C MET A 76 25.94 14.08 -24.19
N GLU A 77 25.37 13.82 -25.37
CA GLU A 77 25.16 14.82 -26.42
C GLU A 77 23.68 15.00 -26.70
N CYS A 78 23.24 16.25 -26.74
CA CYS A 78 21.82 16.55 -26.64
C CYS A 78 21.43 17.68 -27.61
N SER A 79 20.60 17.33 -28.59
CA SER A 79 19.97 18.26 -29.53
C SER A 79 18.66 17.63 -29.97
N PRO A 80 17.46 18.15 -29.66
CA PRO A 80 17.07 19.16 -28.67
C PRO A 80 16.81 18.57 -27.26
N CYS A 81 17.20 19.31 -26.22
CA CYS A 81 17.22 18.80 -24.85
C CYS A 81 15.91 18.81 -24.09
N GLU A 82 14.89 19.48 -24.61
CA GLU A 82 13.62 19.64 -23.92
C GLU A 82 12.92 18.29 -23.67
N GLY A 83 12.93 17.40 -24.67
CA GLY A 83 12.33 16.07 -24.54
C GLY A 83 13.09 15.15 -23.56
N LEU A 84 14.42 15.27 -23.50
CA LEU A 84 15.25 14.47 -22.60
C LEU A 84 15.02 14.89 -21.14
N TYR A 85 15.04 16.19 -20.83
CA TYR A 85 14.78 16.69 -19.48
C TYR A 85 13.36 16.35 -19.00
N PHE A 86 12.38 16.41 -19.90
CA PHE A 86 11.02 16.00 -19.56
C PHE A 86 10.96 14.51 -19.21
N PHE A 87 11.62 13.64 -19.99
CA PHE A 87 11.69 12.20 -19.72
C PHE A 87 12.48 11.87 -18.44
N GLU A 88 13.57 12.58 -18.18
CA GLU A 88 14.37 12.47 -16.95
C GLU A 88 13.53 12.82 -15.72
N PHE A 89 12.83 13.96 -15.75
CA PHE A 89 11.96 14.38 -14.64
C PHE A 89 10.84 13.35 -14.38
N VAL A 90 10.19 12.87 -15.44
CA VAL A 90 9.12 11.87 -15.33
C VAL A 90 9.66 10.54 -14.78
N SER A 91 10.78 10.06 -15.29
CA SER A 91 11.38 8.79 -14.84
C SER A 91 11.90 8.87 -13.41
N CYS A 92 12.58 9.95 -13.04
CA CYS A 92 13.06 10.19 -11.69
C CYS A 92 11.90 10.31 -10.68
N SER A 93 10.91 11.16 -10.97
CA SER A 93 9.75 11.32 -10.08
C SER A 93 8.96 10.02 -9.91
N ALA A 94 8.70 9.28 -11.00
CA ALA A 94 8.02 8.00 -10.94
C ALA A 94 8.83 6.95 -10.19
N LEU A 95 10.16 6.92 -10.35
CA LEU A 95 11.05 6.02 -9.61
C LEU A 95 11.00 6.32 -8.11
N VAL A 96 11.15 7.59 -7.71
CA VAL A 96 11.15 7.99 -6.30
C VAL A 96 9.80 7.70 -5.65
N VAL A 97 8.68 8.10 -6.27
CA VAL A 97 7.36 7.91 -5.68
C VAL A 97 6.97 6.43 -5.66
N THR A 98 7.16 5.70 -6.76
CA THR A 98 6.81 4.26 -6.83
C THR A 98 7.74 3.43 -5.94
N GLY A 99 9.02 3.77 -5.87
CA GLY A 99 10.00 3.15 -4.98
C GLY A 99 9.66 3.40 -3.50
N ALA A 100 9.28 4.63 -3.14
CA ALA A 100 8.82 4.94 -1.79
C ALA A 100 7.55 4.17 -1.43
N LEU A 101 6.55 4.10 -2.32
CA LEU A 101 5.35 3.28 -2.11
C LEU A 101 5.69 1.79 -1.94
N LEU A 102 6.59 1.25 -2.75
CA LEU A 102 7.06 -0.13 -2.63
C LEU A 102 7.73 -0.38 -1.27
N LEU A 103 8.56 0.54 -0.79
CA LEU A 103 9.17 0.48 0.54
C LEU A 103 8.12 0.57 1.66
N LEU A 104 7.14 1.47 1.54
CA LEU A 104 6.07 1.61 2.52
C LEU A 104 5.21 0.34 2.64
N PHE A 105 4.93 -0.30 1.50
CA PHE A 105 4.20 -1.57 1.49
C PHE A 105 5.04 -2.74 1.99
N SER A 106 6.32 -2.85 1.58
CA SER A 106 7.21 -3.93 2.01
C SER A 106 7.57 -3.87 3.50
N LEU A 107 7.60 -2.67 4.08
CA LEU A 107 7.83 -2.48 5.52
C LEU A 107 6.54 -2.55 6.35
N ASN A 108 5.40 -2.88 5.73
CA ASN A 108 4.07 -2.85 6.37
C ASN A 108 3.72 -1.49 7.01
N LEU A 109 4.35 -0.39 6.59
CA LEU A 109 4.10 0.94 7.18
C LEU A 109 2.65 1.40 6.91
N HIS A 110 2.03 0.88 5.86
CA HIS A 110 0.61 1.10 5.57
C HIS A 110 -0.31 0.74 6.75
N THR A 111 0.04 -0.27 7.56
CA THR A 111 -0.74 -0.69 8.74
C THR A 111 -0.62 0.29 9.92
N ARG A 112 0.48 1.05 9.96
CA ARG A 112 0.76 2.02 11.04
C ARG A 112 0.03 3.34 10.84
N ILE A 113 -0.32 3.67 9.59
CA ILE A 113 -0.99 4.92 9.22
C ILE A 113 -2.31 4.59 8.52
N PRO A 114 -3.37 4.23 9.26
CA PRO A 114 -4.67 3.85 8.70
C PRO A 114 -5.48 5.06 8.18
N GLN A 115 -5.01 6.28 8.41
CA GLN A 115 -5.73 7.51 8.04
C GLN A 115 -5.77 7.73 6.52
N ILE A 116 -4.81 7.16 5.77
CA ILE A 116 -4.65 7.39 4.33
C ILE A 116 -5.13 6.15 3.56
N ASN A 117 -5.96 6.36 2.53
CA ASN A 117 -6.38 5.31 1.62
C ASN A 117 -5.24 4.92 0.67
N TRP A 118 -4.31 4.09 1.14
CA TRP A 118 -3.11 3.69 0.40
C TRP A 118 -3.41 3.08 -0.98
N ASN A 119 -4.52 2.34 -1.14
CA ASN A 119 -4.94 1.78 -2.42
C ASN A 119 -5.32 2.86 -3.45
N LEU A 120 -5.89 3.98 -2.98
CA LEU A 120 -6.21 5.11 -3.86
C LEU A 120 -4.95 5.88 -4.23
N THR A 121 -4.06 6.13 -3.26
CA THR A 121 -2.75 6.76 -3.50
C THR A 121 -1.97 5.96 -4.53
N ASP A 122 -1.95 4.64 -4.40
CA ASP A 122 -1.29 3.74 -5.34
C ASP A 122 -1.88 3.83 -6.75
N LEU A 123 -3.21 3.79 -6.83
CA LEU A 123 -3.94 3.92 -8.09
C LEU A 123 -3.65 5.24 -8.80
N VAL A 124 -3.65 6.35 -8.05
CA VAL A 124 -3.35 7.69 -8.58
C VAL A 124 -1.91 7.78 -9.05
N ASN A 125 -0.96 7.30 -8.25
CA ASN A 125 0.45 7.27 -8.63
C ASN A 125 0.65 6.47 -9.92
N THR A 126 0.18 5.22 -9.96
CA THR A 126 0.35 4.35 -11.13
C THR A 126 -0.34 4.92 -12.37
N GLY A 127 -1.54 5.50 -12.23
CA GLY A 127 -2.24 6.16 -13.33
C GLY A 127 -1.50 7.39 -13.86
N LEU A 128 -0.99 8.25 -12.96
CA LEU A 128 -0.25 9.45 -13.31
C LEU A 128 1.10 9.12 -13.97
N SER A 129 1.82 8.14 -13.42
CA SER A 129 3.06 7.62 -14.01
C SER A 129 2.81 7.04 -15.41
N THR A 130 1.73 6.27 -15.60
CA THR A 130 1.37 5.73 -16.93
C THR A 130 1.20 6.86 -17.96
N PHE A 131 0.43 7.89 -17.59
CA PHE A 131 0.14 9.01 -18.49
C PHE A 131 1.40 9.81 -18.84
N PHE A 132 2.21 10.15 -17.85
CA PHE A 132 3.43 10.91 -18.09
C PHE A 132 4.50 10.11 -18.84
N PHE A 133 4.71 8.83 -18.52
CA PHE A 133 5.64 7.99 -19.26
C PHE A 133 5.23 7.82 -20.71
N PHE A 134 3.92 7.69 -20.99
CA PHE A 134 3.43 7.61 -22.36
C PHE A 134 3.76 8.88 -23.15
N ILE A 135 3.44 10.05 -22.60
CA ILE A 135 3.73 11.34 -23.25
C ILE A 135 5.24 11.53 -23.42
N ALA A 136 6.02 11.28 -22.37
CA ALA A 136 7.47 11.44 -22.42
C ALA A 136 8.10 10.50 -23.46
N SER A 137 7.63 9.26 -23.57
CA SER A 137 8.11 8.31 -24.59
C SER A 137 7.74 8.75 -26.01
N VAL A 138 6.54 9.31 -26.21
CA VAL A 138 6.12 9.85 -27.51
C VAL A 138 6.96 11.06 -27.91
N VAL A 139 7.20 11.99 -26.98
CA VAL A 139 8.04 13.18 -27.22
C VAL A 139 9.48 12.76 -27.52
N LEU A 140 10.05 11.84 -26.74
CA LEU A 140 11.40 11.34 -26.97
C LEU A 140 11.51 10.58 -28.30
N ALA A 141 10.49 9.82 -28.69
CA ALA A 141 10.43 9.15 -29.99
C ALA A 141 10.36 10.14 -31.17
N ALA A 142 9.63 11.25 -31.02
CA ALA A 142 9.50 12.28 -32.04
C ALA A 142 10.81 13.06 -32.26
N LEU A 143 11.63 13.18 -31.21
CA LEU A 143 12.88 13.94 -31.20
C LEU A 143 14.13 13.07 -31.41
N ASN A 144 13.97 11.78 -31.68
CA ASN A 144 15.07 10.81 -31.73
C ASN A 144 15.96 11.01 -32.97
N HIS A 145 17.26 11.21 -32.77
CA HIS A 145 18.30 11.38 -33.79
C HIS A 145 18.92 10.06 -34.24
N LYS A 146 18.30 8.92 -33.88
CA LYS A 146 18.70 7.55 -34.19
C LYS A 146 20.00 7.11 -33.51
N THR A 147 20.35 7.73 -32.38
CA THR A 147 21.45 7.22 -31.55
C THR A 147 20.98 5.97 -30.80
N GLY A 148 21.89 5.00 -30.58
CA GLY A 148 21.53 3.74 -29.94
C GLY A 148 20.97 3.91 -28.52
N ALA A 149 21.48 4.90 -27.78
CA ALA A 149 21.03 5.22 -26.43
C ALA A 149 19.63 5.84 -26.40
N GLU A 150 19.33 6.76 -27.33
CA GLU A 150 17.97 7.34 -27.44
C GLU A 150 16.93 6.28 -27.83
N ILE A 151 17.27 5.38 -28.76
CA ILE A 151 16.38 4.27 -29.14
C ILE A 151 16.12 3.36 -27.92
N ALA A 152 17.16 3.02 -27.15
CA ALA A 152 17.01 2.22 -25.95
C ALA A 152 16.10 2.92 -24.91
N ALA A 153 16.32 4.21 -24.65
CA ALA A 153 15.50 4.99 -23.72
C ALA A 153 14.02 5.01 -24.14
N VAL A 154 13.73 5.19 -25.43
CA VAL A 154 12.35 5.13 -25.96
C VAL A 154 11.72 3.76 -25.76
N VAL A 155 12.44 2.68 -26.07
CA VAL A 155 11.95 1.30 -25.91
C VAL A 155 11.64 1.01 -24.44
N PHE A 156 12.55 1.34 -23.54
CA PHE A 156 12.33 1.16 -22.09
C PHE A 156 11.22 2.06 -21.55
N GLY A 157 11.05 3.28 -22.08
CA GLY A 157 9.93 4.17 -21.76
C GLY A 157 8.57 3.58 -22.13
N PHE A 158 8.45 2.99 -23.34
CA PHE A 158 7.22 2.30 -23.73
C PHE A 158 6.97 1.01 -22.93
N LEU A 159 8.02 0.24 -22.63
CA LEU A 159 7.91 -0.93 -21.76
C LEU A 159 7.45 -0.55 -20.36
N ALA A 160 8.03 0.50 -19.76
CA ALA A 160 7.58 1.06 -18.49
C ALA A 160 6.11 1.46 -18.58
N THR A 161 5.73 2.22 -19.60
CA THR A 161 4.33 2.62 -19.84
C THR A 161 3.39 1.41 -19.88
N ALA A 162 3.74 0.34 -20.58
CA ALA A 162 2.92 -0.86 -20.67
C ALA A 162 2.75 -1.55 -19.31
N VAL A 163 3.83 -1.68 -18.52
CA VAL A 163 3.75 -2.30 -17.18
C VAL A 163 2.93 -1.43 -16.22
N PHE A 164 3.17 -0.12 -16.20
CA PHE A 164 2.38 0.83 -15.42
C PHE A 164 0.89 0.80 -15.83
N ALA A 165 0.59 0.71 -17.13
CA ALA A 165 -0.78 0.61 -17.64
C ALA A 165 -1.47 -0.69 -17.20
N VAL A 166 -0.77 -1.83 -17.26
CA VAL A 166 -1.31 -3.12 -16.78
C VAL A 166 -1.60 -3.05 -15.28
N ASN A 167 -0.68 -2.49 -14.49
CA ASN A 167 -0.90 -2.32 -13.06
C ASN A 167 -2.08 -1.38 -12.78
N ALA A 168 -2.16 -0.25 -13.48
CA ALA A 168 -3.29 0.68 -13.39
C ALA A 168 -4.61 -0.02 -13.74
N ALA A 169 -4.65 -0.81 -14.81
CA ALA A 169 -5.84 -1.54 -15.20
C ALA A 169 -6.29 -2.54 -14.13
N VAL A 170 -5.35 -3.31 -13.56
CA VAL A 170 -5.63 -4.25 -12.45
C VAL A 170 -6.13 -3.50 -11.21
N ALA A 171 -5.49 -2.39 -10.87
CA ALA A 171 -5.89 -1.56 -9.73
C ALA A 171 -7.28 -0.93 -9.92
N VAL A 172 -7.60 -0.44 -11.13
CA VAL A 172 -8.93 0.06 -11.50
C VAL A 172 -9.97 -1.05 -11.41
N GLN A 173 -9.68 -2.25 -11.91
CA GLN A 173 -10.59 -3.39 -11.83
C GLN A 173 -10.91 -3.72 -10.37
N ARG A 174 -9.90 -3.80 -9.51
CA ARG A 174 -10.08 -4.03 -8.07
C ARG A 174 -10.92 -2.94 -7.43
N TRP A 175 -10.60 -1.67 -7.70
CA TRP A 175 -11.34 -0.53 -7.18
C TRP A 175 -12.82 -0.53 -7.63
N ARG A 176 -13.08 -0.87 -8.90
CA ARG A 176 -14.46 -0.99 -9.43
C ARG A 176 -15.23 -2.12 -8.73
N LEU A 177 -14.59 -3.26 -8.47
CA LEU A 177 -15.21 -4.36 -7.73
C LEU A 177 -15.53 -3.96 -6.29
N SER A 178 -14.58 -3.32 -5.59
CA SER A 178 -14.79 -2.82 -4.22
C SER A 178 -15.91 -1.78 -4.15
N ARG A 179 -15.94 -0.81 -5.08
CA ARG A 179 -17.02 0.19 -5.20
C ARG A 179 -18.40 -0.46 -5.35
N ARG A 180 -18.50 -1.48 -6.22
CA ARG A 180 -19.76 -2.23 -6.46
C ARG A 180 -20.23 -3.00 -5.22
N GLN A 181 -19.30 -3.61 -4.48
CA GLN A 181 -19.64 -4.30 -3.22
C GLN A 181 -20.12 -3.31 -2.16
N GLN A 182 -19.43 -2.18 -2.01
CA GLN A 182 -19.80 -1.16 -1.03
C GLN A 182 -21.17 -0.53 -1.34
N SER A 183 -21.50 -0.30 -2.62
CA SER A 183 -22.84 0.16 -3.01
C SER A 183 -23.94 -0.87 -2.70
N ARG A 184 -23.64 -2.16 -2.87
CA ARG A 184 -24.60 -3.24 -2.55
C ARG A 184 -24.85 -3.33 -1.05
N GLN A 185 -23.79 -3.38 -0.24
CA GLN A 185 -23.92 -3.41 1.23
C GLN A 185 -24.68 -2.20 1.78
N SER A 186 -24.43 -1.00 1.26
CA SER A 186 -25.18 0.19 1.66
C SER A 186 -26.67 0.09 1.28
N SER A 187 -26.98 -0.40 0.07
CA SER A 187 -28.37 -0.60 -0.36
C SER A 187 -29.09 -1.67 0.46
N ASP A 188 -28.42 -2.77 0.80
CA ASP A 188 -29.00 -3.85 1.60
C ASP A 188 -29.22 -3.40 3.05
N TYR A 189 -28.30 -2.60 3.61
CA TYR A 189 -28.47 -1.97 4.91
C TYR A 189 -29.67 -1.01 4.94
N ILE A 190 -29.83 -0.16 3.91
CA ILE A 190 -30.98 0.75 3.81
C ILE A 190 -32.29 -0.05 3.70
N ARG A 191 -32.31 -1.13 2.90
CA ARG A 191 -33.48 -2.00 2.75
C ARG A 191 -33.86 -2.69 4.06
N ALA A 192 -32.90 -3.32 4.74
CA ALA A 192 -33.14 -3.97 6.02
C ALA A 192 -33.65 -2.98 7.09
N ARG A 193 -33.16 -1.74 7.05
CA ARG A 193 -33.63 -0.66 7.93
C ARG A 193 -35.08 -0.23 7.63
N SER A 194 -35.48 -0.15 6.35
CA SER A 194 -36.87 0.18 6.00
C SER A 194 -37.84 -0.93 6.42
N GLU A 195 -37.49 -2.20 6.19
CA GLU A 195 -38.31 -3.35 6.60
C GLU A 195 -38.51 -3.38 8.11
N SER A 196 -37.43 -3.13 8.89
CA SER A 196 -37.53 -3.05 10.35
C SER A 196 -38.49 -1.93 10.81
N ARG A 197 -38.51 -0.80 10.09
CA ARG A 197 -39.39 0.33 10.42
C ARG A 197 -40.86 0.03 10.11
N GLU A 198 -41.12 -0.72 9.04
CA GLU A 198 -42.45 -1.13 8.64
C GLU A 198 -43.05 -2.18 9.60
N VAL A 199 -42.23 -3.14 10.06
CA VAL A 199 -42.65 -4.12 11.10
C VAL A 199 -43.02 -3.43 12.40
N VAL A 200 -42.28 -2.40 12.82
CA VAL A 200 -42.59 -1.63 14.05
C VAL A 200 -43.88 -0.81 13.89
N HIS A 201 -44.19 -0.34 12.68
CA HIS A 201 -45.45 0.38 12.39
C HIS A 201 -46.66 -0.53 12.16
N ARG A 202 -46.46 -1.84 12.15
CA ARG A 202 -47.52 -2.85 12.05
C ARG A 202 -47.80 -3.55 13.40
N PRO A 203 -48.01 -2.83 14.53
CA PRO A 203 -48.43 -3.51 15.75
C PRO A 203 -49.90 -3.95 15.59
N GLU A 204 -50.14 -5.24 15.83
CA GLU A 204 -51.39 -5.78 16.40
C GLU A 204 -52.75 -5.70 15.69
N ILE A 205 -52.91 -5.10 14.51
CA ILE A 205 -54.25 -5.11 13.85
C ILE A 205 -54.75 -6.54 13.57
N GLN A 206 -53.85 -7.52 13.47
CA GLN A 206 -54.20 -8.91 13.17
C GLN A 206 -54.44 -9.80 14.41
N ARG A 207 -54.26 -9.28 15.63
CA ARG A 207 -54.56 -10.03 16.88
C ARG A 207 -55.93 -9.69 17.49
N LEU A 208 -56.67 -8.73 16.93
CA LEU A 208 -58.00 -8.33 17.43
C LEU A 208 -59.19 -9.00 16.71
N ASP A 209 -58.97 -9.80 15.67
CA ASP A 209 -60.04 -10.45 14.88
C ASP A 209 -60.21 -11.97 15.17
N ALA A 210 -59.81 -12.46 16.35
CA ALA A 210 -59.97 -13.87 16.74
C ALA A 210 -60.71 -14.02 18.09
#